data_AF-A0A522S9V2-F1
#
_entry.id   AF-A0A522S9V2-F1
#
_cell.length_a   1.000
_cell.length_b   1.000
_cell.length_c   1.000
_cell.angle_alpha   90.00
_cell.angle_beta   90.00
_cell.angle_gamma   90.00
#
_symmetry.space_group_name_H-M   'P 1'
#
loop_
_entity.id
_entity.type
_entity.pdbx_description
1 polymer ?
#
loop_
_entity_poly.entity_id
_entity_poly.type
_entity_poly.pdbx_seq_one_letter_code
_entity_poly.pdbx_strand_id
1 'polypeptide(L)'
;MADRAANSVIADLQERIAHLGGGAGRMREVLPFGLPEIDRRLPGGGLALGALHEVAGGGNGAVDGAAAALFAAGVAARTKGKVLWIVTRADLFAPAIAQAGLAP
;
A
#
# COMPACT_ATOMS: atom_id res chain seq x y z
N MET A 1 -1.06 -25.98 21.74
CA MET A 1 0.39 -26.06 21.45
C MET A 1 0.70 -25.87 19.96
N ALA A 2 -0.02 -26.53 19.04
CA ALA A 2 0.17 -26.37 17.59
C ALA A 2 -0.03 -24.93 17.07
N ASP A 3 -1.01 -24.20 17.61
CA ASP A 3 -1.37 -22.84 17.17
C ASP A 3 -0.27 -21.79 17.46
N ARG A 4 0.46 -21.98 18.56
CA ARG A 4 1.57 -21.10 18.98
C ARG A 4 2.85 -21.37 18.18
N ALA A 5 3.07 -22.63 17.79
CA ALA A 5 4.17 -23.05 16.92
C ALA A 5 3.92 -22.66 15.45
N ALA A 6 2.67 -22.73 14.98
CA ALA A 6 2.27 -22.16 13.70
C ALA A 6 2.55 -20.66 13.68
N ASN A 7 2.27 -19.96 14.78
CA ASN A 7 2.61 -18.55 14.95
C ASN A 7 4.11 -18.26 14.95
N SER A 8 4.95 -19.12 15.52
CA SER A 8 6.41 -18.92 15.48
C SER A 8 6.99 -19.15 14.08
N VAL A 9 6.46 -20.13 13.34
CA VAL A 9 6.86 -20.36 11.94
C VAL A 9 6.42 -19.19 11.05
N ILE A 10 5.20 -18.68 11.24
CA ILE A 10 4.72 -17.48 10.54
C ILE A 10 5.60 -16.27 10.86
N ALA A 11 5.94 -16.06 12.14
CA ALA A 11 6.79 -14.95 12.56
C ALA A 11 8.21 -15.03 11.96
N ASP A 12 8.81 -16.21 11.96
CA ASP A 12 10.13 -16.45 11.36
C ASP A 12 10.12 -16.23 9.83
N LEU A 13 9.04 -16.65 9.15
CA LEU A 13 8.84 -16.38 7.73
C LEU A 13 8.65 -14.89 7.45
N GLN A 14 7.89 -14.18 8.29
CA GLN A 14 7.70 -12.72 8.18
C GLN A 14 9.02 -11.98 8.37
N GLU A 15 9.85 -12.37 9.34
CA GLU A 15 11.17 -11.80 9.58
C GLU A 15 12.11 -12.04 8.39
N ARG A 16 12.13 -13.25 7.83
CA ARG A 16 12.90 -13.57 6.62
C ARG A 16 12.47 -12.77 5.41
N ILE A 17 11.16 -12.63 5.17
CA ILE A 17 10.62 -11.79 4.09
C ILE A 17 11.02 -10.33 4.30
N ALA A 18 10.92 -9.83 5.53
CA ALA A 18 11.35 -8.47 5.87
C ALA A 18 12.84 -8.25 5.55
N HIS A 19 13.69 -9.25 5.80
CA HIS A 19 15.10 -9.19 5.50
C HIS A 19 15.40 -9.19 3.99
N LEU A 20 14.62 -9.93 3.19
CA LEU A 20 14.76 -9.99 1.73
C LEU A 20 14.26 -8.72 1.02
N GLY A 21 13.30 -8.00 1.61
CA GLY A 21 12.66 -6.79 1.05
C GLY A 21 13.53 -5.53 0.94
N GLY A 22 14.86 -5.66 1.05
CA GLY A 22 15.83 -4.59 0.79
C GLY A 22 15.78 -3.45 1.81
N GLY A 23 16.48 -3.62 2.94
CA GLY A 23 16.84 -2.50 3.82
C GLY A 23 16.54 -2.74 5.30
N ALA A 24 17.15 -3.75 5.92
CA ALA A 24 17.08 -4.00 7.35
C ALA A 24 17.74 -2.91 8.24
N GLY A 25 18.24 -1.82 7.66
CA GLY A 25 19.07 -0.82 8.36
C GLY A 25 18.57 0.63 8.37
N ARG A 26 17.49 0.98 7.66
CA ARG A 26 16.88 2.33 7.75
C ARG A 26 15.47 2.22 8.29
N MET A 27 15.17 2.96 9.35
CA MET A 27 13.78 3.29 9.68
C MET A 27 13.14 3.86 8.41
N ARG A 28 12.23 3.08 7.81
CA ARG A 28 11.39 3.59 6.73
C ARG A 28 10.37 4.52 7.38
N GLU A 29 10.28 5.73 6.86
CA GLU A 29 9.14 6.59 7.17
C GLU A 29 7.84 5.84 6.85
N VAL A 30 6.81 6.04 7.66
CA VAL A 30 5.52 5.36 7.49
C VAL A 30 4.45 6.41 7.22
N LEU A 31 3.58 6.13 6.25
CA LEU A 31 2.38 6.90 5.96
C LEU A 31 1.17 6.21 6.62
N PRO A 32 0.69 6.69 7.79
CA PRO A 32 -0.51 6.14 8.43
C PRO A 32 -1.75 6.44 7.59
N PHE A 33 -2.83 5.68 7.70
CA PHE A 33 -4.14 6.02 7.15
C PHE A 33 -4.87 7.08 7.98
N GLY A 34 -4.48 7.26 9.26
CA GLY A 34 -5.18 8.13 10.19
C GLY A 34 -6.46 7.48 10.75
N LEU A 35 -6.61 6.17 10.53
CA LEU A 35 -7.73 5.35 10.98
C LEU A 35 -7.15 4.27 11.90
N PRO A 36 -7.31 4.38 13.23
CA PRO A 36 -6.72 3.43 14.18
C PRO A 36 -7.07 1.98 13.90
N GLU A 37 -8.25 1.72 13.34
CA GLU A 37 -8.76 0.39 12.99
C GLU A 37 -7.95 -0.27 11.87
N ILE A 38 -7.38 0.54 10.97
CA ILE A 38 -6.52 0.11 9.87
C ILE A 38 -5.06 0.12 10.31
N ASP A 39 -4.60 1.23 10.89
CA ASP A 39 -3.19 1.45 11.20
C ASP A 39 -2.64 0.40 12.18
N ARG A 40 -3.44 -0.02 13.17
CA ARG A 40 -3.05 -1.08 14.12
C ARG A 40 -2.87 -2.46 13.48
N ARG A 41 -3.42 -2.68 12.28
CA ARG A 41 -3.30 -3.96 11.55
C ARG A 41 -2.12 -3.98 10.60
N LEU A 42 -1.52 -2.83 10.31
CA LEU A 42 -0.40 -2.71 9.40
C LEU A 42 0.92 -2.71 10.17
N PRO A 43 1.94 -3.47 9.72
CA PRO A 43 3.27 -3.41 10.30
C PRO A 43 3.80 -1.97 10.32
N GLY A 44 4.24 -1.50 11.48
CA GLY A 44 4.76 -0.14 11.64
C GLY A 44 3.70 0.97 11.68
N GLY A 45 2.41 0.65 11.67
CA GLY A 45 1.33 1.63 11.85
C GLY A 45 0.87 2.33 10.57
N GLY A 46 1.13 1.76 9.39
CA GLY A 46 0.74 2.35 8.11
C GLY A 46 1.49 1.74 6.92
N LEU A 47 1.50 2.48 5.80
CA LEU A 47 2.26 2.09 4.61
C LEU A 47 3.72 2.55 4.72
N ALA A 48 4.66 1.61 4.67
CA ALA A 48 6.08 1.95 4.64
C ALA A 48 6.45 2.72 3.36
N LEU A 49 7.09 3.88 3.49
CA LEU A 49 7.66 4.62 2.36
C LEU A 49 8.91 3.92 1.83
N GLY A 50 9.12 3.99 0.51
CA GLY A 50 10.20 3.27 -0.17
C GLY A 50 9.99 1.75 -0.26
N ALA A 51 8.75 1.29 -0.10
CA ALA A 51 8.34 -0.09 -0.31
C ALA A 51 7.33 -0.19 -1.47
N LEU A 52 7.18 -1.39 -2.03
CA LEU A 52 6.13 -1.69 -3.00
C LEU A 52 4.85 -2.09 -2.25
N HIS A 53 3.73 -1.47 -2.61
CA HIS A 53 2.41 -1.81 -2.08
C HIS A 53 1.50 -2.23 -3.24
N GLU A 54 0.76 -3.31 -3.07
CA GLU A 54 -0.24 -3.77 -4.01
C GLU A 54 -1.64 -3.42 -3.50
N VAL A 55 -2.47 -2.87 -4.39
CA VAL A 55 -3.87 -2.52 -4.09
C VAL A 55 -4.74 -3.23 -5.12
N ALA A 56 -5.68 -4.04 -4.63
CA ALA A 56 -6.61 -4.79 -5.46
C ALA A 56 -8.06 -4.55 -4.98
N GLY A 57 -9.00 -4.56 -5.92
CA GLY A 57 -10.43 -4.58 -5.63
C GLY A 57 -10.93 -5.98 -5.26
N GLY A 58 -12.26 -6.15 -5.22
CA GLY A 58 -12.88 -7.44 -4.90
C GLY A 58 -12.90 -8.45 -6.05
N GLY A 59 -12.47 -8.04 -7.24
CA GLY A 59 -12.53 -8.83 -8.47
C GLY A 59 -11.72 -8.21 -9.61
N ASN A 60 -11.98 -8.69 -10.84
CA ASN A 60 -11.27 -8.29 -12.06
C ASN A 60 -12.13 -7.39 -12.98
N GLY A 61 -13.16 -6.74 -12.42
CA GLY A 61 -14.06 -5.87 -13.16
C GLY A 61 -13.54 -4.43 -13.27
N ALA A 62 -14.16 -3.63 -14.14
CA ALA A 62 -13.79 -2.23 -14.32
C ALA A 62 -13.96 -1.40 -13.03
N VAL A 63 -15.01 -1.70 -12.24
CA VAL A 63 -15.28 -1.03 -10.96
C VAL A 63 -14.23 -1.40 -9.91
N ASP A 64 -13.81 -2.67 -9.86
CA ASP A 64 -12.77 -3.12 -8.93
C ASP A 64 -11.44 -2.44 -9.20
N GLY A 65 -11.04 -2.37 -10.49
CA GLY A 65 -9.85 -1.67 -10.92
C GLY A 65 -9.92 -0.17 -10.64
N ALA A 66 -11.06 0.47 -10.92
CA ALA A 66 -11.27 1.89 -10.63
C ALA A 66 -11.22 2.19 -9.13
N ALA A 67 -11.79 1.33 -8.29
CA ALA A 67 -11.74 1.48 -6.84
C ALA A 67 -10.30 1.36 -6.30
N ALA A 68 -9.55 0.35 -6.76
CA ALA A 68 -8.14 0.17 -6.40
C ALA A 68 -7.28 1.37 -6.85
N ALA A 69 -7.47 1.84 -8.09
CA ALA A 69 -6.75 2.99 -8.63
C ALA A 69 -7.07 4.28 -7.86
N LEU A 70 -8.34 4.55 -7.55
CA LEU A 70 -8.75 5.73 -6.79
C LEU A 70 -8.21 5.71 -5.36
N PHE A 71 -8.22 4.54 -4.72
CA PHE A 71 -7.61 4.35 -3.40
C PHE A 71 -6.11 4.65 -3.44
N ALA A 72 -5.38 4.08 -4.41
CA ALA A 72 -3.96 4.34 -4.61
C ALA A 72 -3.68 5.83 -4.89
N ALA A 73 -4.51 6.50 -5.68
CA ALA A 73 -4.42 7.93 -5.94
C ALA A 73 -4.57 8.76 -4.65
N GLY A 74 -5.55 8.44 -3.81
CA GLY A 74 -5.75 9.10 -2.53
C GLY A 74 -4.57 8.89 -1.56
N VAL A 75 -3.94 7.72 -1.58
CA VAL A 75 -2.69 7.47 -0.83
C VAL A 75 -1.56 8.34 -1.38
N ALA A 76 -1.37 8.35 -2.69
CA ALA A 76 -0.31 9.12 -3.34
C ALA A 76 -0.48 10.64 -3.13
N ALA A 77 -1.71 11.16 -3.11
CA ALA A 77 -2.04 12.56 -2.84
C ALA A 77 -1.58 13.05 -1.45
N ARG A 78 -1.36 12.13 -0.51
CA ARG A 78 -0.89 12.44 0.86
C ARG A 78 0.63 12.46 0.94
N THR A 79 1.33 12.16 -0.15
CA THR A 79 2.79 12.21 -0.24
C THR A 79 3.26 13.57 -0.75
N LYS A 80 4.58 13.81 -0.73
CA LYS A 80 5.20 15.02 -1.26
C LYS A 80 5.91 14.72 -2.57
N GLY A 81 5.84 15.64 -3.53
CA GLY A 81 6.55 15.55 -4.80
C GLY A 81 5.65 15.16 -5.96
N LYS A 82 6.26 14.73 -7.06
CA LYS A 82 5.56 14.34 -8.29
C LYS A 82 5.06 12.90 -8.18
N VAL A 83 3.83 12.66 -8.62
CA VAL A 83 3.26 11.31 -8.77
C VAL A 83 3.34 10.92 -10.24
N LEU A 84 3.92 9.76 -10.53
CA LEU A 84 3.96 9.19 -11.87
C LEU A 84 2.95 8.04 -11.97
N TRP A 85 2.05 8.13 -12.94
CA TRP A 85 1.11 7.06 -13.24
C TRP A 85 1.59 6.25 -14.45
N ILE A 86 2.01 5.01 -14.23
CA ILE A 86 2.51 4.12 -15.29
C ILE A 86 1.36 3.20 -15.69
N VAL A 87 0.92 3.30 -16.95
CA VAL A 87 -0.19 2.51 -17.48
C VAL A 87 0.22 1.75 -18.73
N THR A 88 -0.38 0.58 -18.91
CA THR A 88 -0.29 -0.18 -20.15
C THR A 88 -1.36 0.24 -21.17
N ARG A 89 -2.39 0.98 -20.73
CA ARG A 89 -3.48 1.54 -21.54
C ARG A 89 -3.84 2.94 -21.06
N ALA A 90 -4.24 3.82 -21.98
CA ALA A 90 -4.66 5.19 -21.63
C ALA A 90 -6.12 5.22 -21.15
N ASP A 91 -6.41 4.57 -20.01
CA ASP A 91 -7.75 4.44 -19.42
C ASP A 91 -7.92 5.19 -18.09
N LEU A 92 -6.91 5.96 -17.68
CA LEU A 92 -6.98 6.78 -16.48
C LEU A 92 -7.95 7.94 -16.64
N PHE A 93 -8.94 8.03 -15.76
CA PHE A 93 -9.87 9.14 -15.74
C PHE A 93 -9.33 10.30 -14.88
N ALA A 94 -8.67 11.27 -15.54
CA ALA A 94 -8.02 12.39 -14.88
C ALA A 94 -8.90 13.18 -13.89
N PRO A 95 -10.20 13.44 -14.14
CA PRO A 95 -11.03 14.14 -13.16
C PRO A 95 -11.18 13.41 -11.82
N ALA A 96 -11.20 12.07 -11.80
CA ALA A 96 -11.24 11.32 -10.53
C ALA A 96 -9.91 11.41 -9.77
N ILE A 97 -8.80 11.44 -10.49
CA ILE A 97 -7.46 11.64 -9.91
C ILE A 97 -7.34 13.04 -9.28
N ALA A 98 -7.85 14.05 -9.97
CA ALA A 98 -7.94 15.42 -9.42
C ALA A 98 -8.82 15.47 -8.16
N GLN A 99 -9.96 14.78 -8.14
CA GLN A 99 -10.81 14.69 -6.94
C GLN A 99 -10.12 13.98 -5.76
N ALA A 100 -9.19 13.06 -6.03
CA ALA A 100 -8.38 12.44 -5.00
C ALA A 100 -7.26 13.35 -4.44
N GLY A 101 -7.09 14.57 -4.99
CA GLY A 101 -6.09 15.55 -4.56
C GLY A 101 -4.82 15.56 -5.42
N LEU A 102 -4.80 14.83 -6.54
CA LEU A 102 -3.69 14.85 -7.50
C LEU A 102 -4.05 15.73 -8.69
N ALA A 103 -3.65 17.00 -8.64
CA ALA A 103 -3.76 17.87 -9.80
C ALA A 103 -2.95 17.30 -10.98
N PRO A 104 -3.50 17.33 -12.21
CA PRO A 104 -2.83 16.82 -13.40
C PRO A 104 -1.57 17.62 -13.77
#